data_AF-D3PTD4-F1
#
_entry.id   AF-D3PTD4-F1
#
_cell.length_a   1.000
_cell.length_b   1.000
_cell.length_c   1.000
_cell.angle_alpha   90.00
_cell.angle_beta   90.00
_cell.angle_gamma   90.00
#
_symmetry.space_group_name_H-M   'P 1'
#
loop_
_entity.id
_entity.type
_entity.pdbx_description
1 polymer ?
#
loop_
_entity_poly.entity_id
_entity_poly.type
_entity_poly.pdbx_seq_one_letter_code
_entity_poly.pdbx_strand_id
1 'polypeptide(L)' 'MYRVKVSTPQRRGRWRIGRQWWPEPQEALVSAEELARLQADSLLRVEILASEAPEEAPEPKAARPKRRK' A
#
# COMPACT_ATOMS: atom_id res chain seq x y z
N MET A 1 -4.30 -13.66 0.96
CA MET A 1 -4.39 -12.66 -0.13
C MET A 1 -4.44 -11.27 0.53
N TYR A 2 -3.91 -10.24 -0.13
CA TYR A 2 -3.89 -8.87 0.40
C TYR A 2 -4.78 -7.98 -0.46
N ARG A 3 -5.68 -7.23 0.18
CA ARG A 3 -6.40 -6.13 -0.48
C ARG A 3 -5.55 -4.88 -0.36
N VAL A 4 -5.03 -4.42 -1.48
CA VAL A 4 -4.20 -3.23 -1.55
C VAL A 4 -4.82 -2.17 -2.43
N LYS A 5 -4.51 -0.92 -2.12
CA LYS A 5 -4.83 0.26 -2.90
C LYS A 5 -3.54 0.80 -3.48
N VAL A 6 -3.43 0.77 -4.80
CA VAL A 6 -2.22 1.16 -5.53
C VAL A 6 -2.51 2.43 -6.34
N SER A 7 -1.63 3.41 -6.22
CA SER A 7 -1.62 4.61 -7.06
C SER A 7 -0.21 4.88 -7.58
N THR A 8 -0.09 5.68 -8.64
CA THR A 8 1.22 6.15 -9.12
C THR A 8 1.23 7.66 -9.27
N PRO A 9 2.33 8.37 -8.96
CA PRO A 9 2.44 9.79 -9.32
C PRO A 9 2.54 10.01 -10.85
N GLN A 10 2.70 8.95 -11.66
CA GLN A 10 2.85 9.08 -13.11
C GLN A 10 1.52 9.28 -13.83
N ARG A 11 1.36 10.42 -14.53
CA ARG A 11 0.14 10.77 -15.30
C ARG A 11 -0.27 9.73 -16.36
N ARG A 12 0.68 9.00 -16.95
CA ARG A 12 0.43 7.96 -17.97
C ARG A 12 0.10 6.58 -17.38
N GLY A 13 0.11 6.48 -16.05
CA GLY A 13 0.06 5.20 -15.36
C GLY A 13 1.38 4.41 -15.46
N ARG A 14 1.40 3.24 -14.85
CA ARG A 14 2.56 2.35 -14.73
C ARG A 14 2.13 0.91 -14.95
N TRP A 15 2.79 0.21 -15.86
CA TRP A 15 2.53 -1.22 -16.08
C TRP A 15 3.35 -2.09 -15.12
N ARG A 16 2.68 -2.87 -14.27
CA ARG A 16 3.31 -3.87 -13.38
C ARG A 16 2.38 -5.04 -13.13
N ILE A 17 2.96 -6.22 -12.89
CA ILE A 17 2.22 -7.47 -12.60
C ILE A 17 1.07 -7.75 -13.58
N GLY A 18 1.29 -7.49 -14.87
CA GLY A 18 0.28 -7.68 -15.91
C GLY A 18 -0.89 -6.70 -15.87
N ARG A 19 -0.81 -5.63 -15.07
CA ARG A 19 -1.87 -4.63 -14.90
C ARG A 19 -1.34 -3.21 -15.07
N GLN A 20 -2.19 -2.32 -15.59
CA GLN A 20 -1.88 -0.89 -15.66
C GLN A 20 -2.40 -0.17 -14.42
N TRP A 21 -1.50 0.49 -13.70
CA TRP A 21 -1.80 1.30 -12.52
C TRP A 21 -1.87 2.76 -12.90
N TRP A 22 -3.03 3.38 -12.70
CA TRP A 22 -3.28 4.77 -12.98
C TRP A 22 -2.93 5.67 -11.79
N PRO A 23 -2.84 7.00 -12.01
CA PRO A 23 -2.66 7.94 -10.91
C PRO A 23 -3.79 7.89 -9.89
N GLU A 24 -5.00 7.60 -10.36
CA GLU A 24 -6.14 7.35 -9.50
C GLU A 24 -5.90 6.08 -8.68
N PRO A 25 -6.12 6.14 -7.35
CA PRO A 25 -5.88 4.99 -6.49
C PRO A 25 -6.88 3.88 -6.77
N GLN A 26 -6.35 2.71 -7.11
CA GLN A 26 -7.12 1.54 -7.48
C GLN A 26 -6.95 0.41 -6.48
N GLU A 27 -8.06 -0.23 -6.14
CA GLU A 27 -8.05 -1.39 -5.25
C GLU A 27 -7.84 -2.69 -6.04
N ALA A 28 -7.04 -3.59 -5.49
CA ALA A 28 -6.84 -4.92 -6.03
C ALA A 28 -6.56 -5.93 -4.93
N LEU A 29 -6.97 -7.17 -5.20
CA LEU A 29 -6.54 -8.33 -4.44
C LEU A 29 -5.28 -8.88 -5.10
N VAL A 30 -4.21 -8.97 -4.33
CA VAL A 30 -2.91 -9.45 -4.78
C VAL A 30 -2.37 -10.52 -3.83
N SER A 31 -1.55 -11.42 -4.35
CA SER A 31 -0.79 -12.37 -3.54
C SER A 31 0.34 -11.69 -2.76
N ALA A 32 0.95 -12.41 -1.81
CA ALA A 32 2.11 -11.92 -1.06
C ALA A 32 3.30 -11.57 -1.98
N GLU A 33 3.54 -12.41 -2.99
CA GLU A 33 4.61 -12.18 -3.97
C GLU A 33 4.35 -10.95 -4.85
N GLU A 34 3.11 -10.75 -5.29
CA GLU A 34 2.74 -9.56 -6.05
C GLU A 34 2.82 -8.29 -5.21
N LEU A 35 2.40 -8.36 -3.94
CA LEU A 35 2.56 -7.26 -3.00
C LEU A 35 4.03 -6.85 -2.86
N ALA A 36 4.93 -7.81 -2.66
CA ALA A 36 6.37 -7.54 -2.56
C ALA A 36 6.91 -6.89 -3.84
N ARG A 37 6.46 -7.34 -5.02
CA ARG A 37 6.83 -6.72 -6.31
C ARG A 37 6.30 -5.30 -6.47
N LEU A 38 5.08 -5.03 -6.00
CA LEU A 38 4.49 -3.69 -6.02
C LEU A 38 5.21 -2.74 -5.06
N GLN A 39 5.55 -3.21 -3.86
CA GLN A 39 6.30 -2.42 -2.86
C GLN A 39 7.76 -2.19 -3.24
N ALA A 40 8.39 -3.15 -3.95
CA ALA A 40 9.73 -2.97 -4.51
C ALA A 40 9.78 -1.86 -5.56
N ASP A 41 8.62 -1.42 -6.08
CA ASP A 41 8.56 -0.39 -7.08
C ASP A 41 8.37 1.02 -6.47
N SER A 42 9.45 1.79 -6.42
CA SER A 42 9.48 3.13 -5.80
C SER A 42 8.56 4.17 -6.44
N LEU A 43 8.06 3.95 -7.67
CA LEU A 43 7.09 4.87 -8.31
C LEU A 43 5.65 4.37 -8.19
N LEU A 44 5.38 3.36 -7.35
CA LEU A 44 4.05 2.97 -6.92
C LEU A 44 3.88 3.31 -5.44
N ARG A 45 2.71 3.83 -5.09
CA ARG A 45 2.26 3.97 -3.71
C ARG A 45 1.28 2.86 -3.44
N VAL A 46 1.63 1.98 -2.50
CA VAL A 46 0.85 0.80 -2.14
C VAL A 46 0.38 0.97 -0.70
N GLU A 47 -0.93 1.05 -0.51
CA GLU A 47 -1.56 1.05 0.81
C GLU A 47 -2.25 -0.31 1.03
N ILE A 48 -1.98 -0.98 2.14
CA ILE A 48 -2.63 -2.25 2.48
C ILE A 48 -3.92 -1.94 3.24
N LEU A 49 -5.07 -2.25 2.64
CA LEU A 49 -6.38 -1.96 3.23
C LEU A 49 -6.88 -3.08 4.13
N ALA A 50 -6.67 -4.32 3.72
CA ALA A 50 -7.03 -5.50 4.50
C ALA A 50 -6.04 -6.63 4.21
N SER A 51 -5.41 -7.13 5.26
CA SER A 51 -4.65 -8.37 5.24
C SER A 51 -5.59 -9.46 5.73
N GLU A 52 -5.93 -10.44 4.89
CA GLU A 52 -6.59 -11.67 5.35
C GLU A 52 -5.55 -12.65 5.95
N ALA A 53 -4.56 -12.09 6.65
CA ALA A 53 -3.55 -12.76 7.44
C ALA A 53 -3.61 -12.13 8.83
N PRO A 54 -3.70 -12.92 9.91
CA PRO A 54 -3.84 -12.37 11.25
C PRO A 54 -2.60 -11.55 11.59
N GLU A 55 -2.85 -10.32 12.03
CA GLU A 55 -2.10 -9.62 13.07
C GLU A 55 -0.60 -9.41 12.82
N GLU A 56 -0.24 -8.22 12.33
CA GLU A 56 0.75 -7.35 12.99
C GLU A 56 0.79 -6.00 12.27
N ALA A 57 -0.13 -5.12 12.68
CA ALA A 57 0.09 -3.70 12.55
C ALA A 57 0.83 -3.24 13.82
N PRO A 58 2.02 -2.65 13.69
CA PRO A 58 2.40 -1.61 14.61
C PRO A 58 2.15 -0.28 13.90
N GLU A 59 0.93 0.25 14.03
CA GLU A 59 0.79 1.70 14.19
C GLU A 59 1.23 2.04 15.62
N PRO A 60 2.41 2.61 15.88
CA PRO A 60 2.49 3.55 16.97
C PRO A 60 2.12 4.91 16.37
N LYS A 61 0.84 5.27 16.49
CA LYS A 61 0.48 6.68 16.61
C LYS A 61 1.40 7.26 17.69
N ALA A 62 2.37 8.06 17.28
CA ALA A 62 3.22 8.80 18.19
C ALA A 62 2.32 9.77 18.98
N ALA A 63 1.84 9.30 20.13
CA ALA A 63 1.19 10.11 21.13
C ALA A 63 2.22 11.15 21.59
N ARG A 64 2.03 12.40 21.13
CA ARG A 64 2.74 13.57 21.64
C ARG A 64 2.64 13.58 23.17
N PRO A 65 3.75 13.53 23.93
CA PRO A 65 3.67 13.70 25.37
C PRO A 65 3.81 15.18 25.74
N LYS A 66 3.45 15.48 26.99
CA LYS A 66 3.62 16.72 27.79
C LYS A 66 2.43 17.70 27.74
N ARG A 67 1.93 18.20 28.87
CA ARG A 67 2.40 18.17 30.27
C ARG A 67 1.26 18.67 31.15
N ARG A 68 0.99 18.02 32.27
CA ARG A 68 0.29 18.64 33.41
C ARG A 68 1.35 19.40 34.24
N LYS A 69 1.10 20.68 34.53
CA LYS A 69 1.46 21.29 35.81
C LYS A 69 0.53 22.47 36.06
#